data_AF-A0A0F9EDL0-F1
#
_entry.id   AF-A0A0F9EDL0-F1
#
_cell.length_a   1.000
_cell.length_b   1.000
_cell.length_c   1.000
_cell.angle_alpha   90.00
_cell.angle_beta   90.00
_cell.angle_gamma   90.00
#
_symmetry.space_group_name_H-M   'P 1'
#
loop_
_entity.id
_entity.type
_entity.pdbx_description
1 polymer ?
#
loop_
_entity_poly.entity_id
_entity_poly.type
_entity_poly.pdbx_seq_one_letter_code
_entity_poly.pdbx_strand_id
1 'polypeptide(L)'
;MIVQGCDPDDPARFAEEKRSGALFFVCCELVRADLSDQEIYSIITDPEFRISSSILDKGSGVESYATRQIERARENAVDPELAKLNDRYAVVTMGGKQRVIYEMKDPTLHRYKLVIMTFEDFQKKYMNQLVRCGEDAKGNPRFIPKGKWWLSHRKRRQYEEVIFSPEKDVDDCYNMWQGYAFEGKPGNAHELFLEHVRRNICSGDEDIYK
;
A
#
# COMPACT_ATOMS: atom_id res chain seq x y z
N MET A 1 20.94 -0.29 9.56
CA MET A 1 19.62 0.06 8.99
C MET A 1 18.62 0.57 10.03
N ILE A 2 18.22 -0.22 11.03
CA ILE A 2 17.14 0.14 11.99
C ILE A 2 17.33 1.52 12.64
N VAL A 3 18.51 1.76 13.22
CA VAL A 3 18.82 3.03 13.92
C VAL A 3 18.91 4.22 12.95
N GLN A 4 19.52 4.03 11.78
CA GLN A 4 19.82 5.12 10.84
C GLN A 4 18.68 5.43 9.87
N GLY A 5 17.75 4.49 9.66
CA GLY A 5 16.65 4.60 8.70
C GLY A 5 17.08 4.39 7.23
N CYS A 6 18.36 4.15 6.97
CA CYS A 6 18.94 3.92 5.65
C CYS A 6 19.91 2.73 5.66
N ASP A 7 20.29 2.27 4.46
CA ASP A 7 21.34 1.28 4.27
C ASP A 7 22.71 1.95 4.54
N PRO A 8 23.49 1.50 5.54
CA PRO A 8 24.77 2.11 5.88
C PRO A 8 25.84 1.90 4.81
N ASP A 9 25.74 0.82 4.03
CA ASP A 9 26.71 0.44 3.00
C ASP A 9 26.37 1.07 1.64
N ASP A 10 25.08 1.34 1.40
CA ASP A 10 24.59 2.10 0.25
C ASP A 10 23.46 3.07 0.65
N PRO A 11 23.80 4.27 1.16
CA PRO A 11 22.80 5.24 1.61
C PRO A 11 21.82 5.70 0.52
N ALA A 12 22.17 5.53 -0.77
CA ALA A 12 21.30 5.90 -1.89
C ALA A 12 20.27 4.82 -2.24
N ARG A 13 20.46 3.58 -1.77
CA ARG A 13 19.57 2.43 -2.03
C ARG A 13 18.12 2.73 -1.69
N PHE A 14 17.90 3.45 -0.60
CA PHE A 14 16.59 3.91 -0.13
C PHE A 14 16.62 5.42 0.08
N ALA A 15 16.49 6.19 -1.01
CA ALA A 15 16.31 7.64 -0.95
C ALA A 15 15.15 8.04 0.00
N GLU A 16 15.14 9.27 0.52
CA GLU A 16 14.12 9.77 1.47
C GLU A 16 12.66 9.59 0.99
N GLU A 17 12.42 9.56 -0.32
CA GLU A 17 11.10 9.31 -0.91
C GLU A 17 10.64 7.84 -0.80
N LYS A 18 11.54 6.94 -0.38
CA LYS A 18 11.34 5.50 -0.27
C LYS A 18 11.49 5.00 1.18
N ARG A 19 11.20 5.84 2.17
CA ARG A 19 11.23 5.47 3.61
C ARG A 19 10.44 4.19 3.92
N SER A 20 9.26 4.02 3.31
CA SER A 20 8.46 2.80 3.43
C SER A 20 9.10 1.57 2.77
N GLY A 21 9.93 1.77 1.73
CA GLY A 21 10.72 0.71 1.10
C GLY A 21 11.85 0.20 1.99
N ALA A 22 12.54 1.12 2.69
CA ALA A 22 13.54 0.75 3.69
C ALA A 22 12.92 -0.01 4.86
N LEU A 23 11.78 0.49 5.38
CA LEU A 23 11.01 -0.18 6.42
C LEU A 23 10.63 -1.61 6.00
N PHE A 24 10.05 -1.77 4.80
CA PHE A 24 9.63 -3.07 4.31
C PHE A 24 10.81 -4.04 4.15
N PHE A 25 11.98 -3.55 3.71
CA PHE A 25 13.20 -4.35 3.66
C PHE A 25 13.59 -4.85 5.06
N VAL A 26 13.61 -3.96 6.06
CA VAL A 26 13.90 -4.33 7.45
C VAL A 26 12.90 -5.36 7.96
N CYS A 27 11.59 -5.17 7.74
CA CYS A 27 10.59 -6.17 8.12
C CYS A 27 10.89 -7.55 7.50
N CYS A 28 11.25 -7.60 6.20
CA CYS A 28 11.61 -8.85 5.55
C CYS A 28 12.85 -9.52 6.18
N GLU A 29 13.87 -8.74 6.53
CA GLU A 29 15.08 -9.28 7.19
C GLU A 29 14.79 -9.79 8.60
N LEU A 30 13.96 -9.08 9.38
CA LEU A 30 13.56 -9.53 10.72
C LEU A 30 12.71 -10.81 10.65
N VAL A 31 11.83 -10.93 9.65
CA VAL A 31 11.09 -12.16 9.39
C VAL A 31 12.04 -13.31 9.04
N ARG A 32 13.06 -13.07 8.20
CA ARG A 32 14.07 -14.09 7.84
C ARG A 32 14.95 -14.49 9.01
N ALA A 33 15.12 -13.60 9.99
CA ALA A 33 15.80 -13.87 11.25
C ALA A 33 14.90 -14.57 12.30
N ASP A 34 13.70 -14.98 11.91
CA ASP A 34 12.75 -15.76 12.74
C ASP A 34 12.23 -15.02 13.99
N LEU A 35 12.25 -13.69 13.99
CA LEU A 35 11.58 -12.91 15.04
C LEU A 35 10.07 -13.10 14.93
N SER A 36 9.36 -13.00 16.05
CA SER A 36 7.89 -13.00 16.13
C SER A 36 7.28 -11.67 15.67
N ASP A 37 5.98 -11.68 15.32
CA ASP A 37 5.28 -10.46 14.88
C ASP A 37 5.27 -9.38 15.98
N GLN A 38 5.24 -9.76 17.25
CA GLN A 38 5.28 -8.83 18.38
C GLN A 38 6.66 -8.16 18.55
N GLU A 39 7.75 -8.92 18.36
CA GLU A 39 9.10 -8.36 18.38
C GLU A 39 9.32 -7.41 17.20
N ILE A 40 8.87 -7.80 16.01
CA ILE A 40 8.96 -6.94 14.82
C ILE A 40 8.15 -5.67 15.04
N TYR A 41 6.91 -5.78 15.54
CA TYR A 41 6.05 -4.64 15.84
C TYR A 41 6.75 -3.67 16.81
N SER A 42 7.34 -4.19 17.88
CA SER A 42 8.05 -3.39 18.88
C SER A 42 9.20 -2.61 18.25
N ILE A 43 10.00 -3.27 17.38
CA ILE A 43 11.12 -2.61 16.68
C ILE A 43 10.61 -1.54 15.71
N ILE A 44 9.60 -1.83 14.89
CA ILE A 44 9.20 -0.89 13.83
C ILE A 44 8.32 0.26 14.33
N THR A 45 7.85 0.20 15.57
CA THR A 45 7.06 1.28 16.21
C THR A 45 7.84 2.06 17.26
N ASP A 46 9.10 1.69 17.55
CA ASP A 46 9.95 2.39 18.51
C ASP A 46 10.39 3.77 17.98
N PRO A 47 10.05 4.88 18.67
CA PRO A 47 10.48 6.24 18.28
C PRO A 47 11.99 6.45 18.27
N GLU A 48 12.78 5.64 18.99
CA GLU A 48 14.24 5.73 19.00
C GLU A 48 14.87 5.29 17.67
N PHE A 49 14.15 4.48 16.89
CA PHE A 49 14.65 3.97 15.61
C PHE A 49 14.14 4.80 14.44
N ARG A 50 15.04 5.39 13.65
CA ARG A 50 14.62 6.19 12.48
C ARG A 50 13.78 5.43 11.46
N ILE A 51 13.88 4.10 11.41
CA ILE A 51 13.06 3.27 10.53
C ILE A 51 11.55 3.36 10.84
N SER A 52 11.19 3.65 12.10
CA SER A 52 9.79 3.75 12.54
C SER A 52 9.09 5.02 12.05
N SER A 53 9.84 6.04 11.63
CA SER A 53 9.31 7.33 11.16
C SER A 53 8.16 7.18 10.17
N SER A 54 8.32 6.33 9.15
CA SER A 54 7.28 6.11 8.13
C SER A 54 5.99 5.47 8.66
N ILE A 55 6.05 4.78 9.80
CA ILE A 55 4.88 4.26 10.51
C ILE A 55 4.30 5.36 11.41
N LEU A 56 5.15 6.02 12.22
CA LEU A 56 4.72 7.04 13.18
C LEU A 56 4.04 8.24 12.50
N ASP A 57 4.47 8.57 11.27
CA ASP A 57 3.84 9.58 10.40
C ASP A 57 2.35 9.26 10.08
N LYS A 58 1.87 8.03 10.36
CA LYS A 58 0.47 7.63 10.15
C LYS A 58 -0.48 8.02 11.29
N GLY A 59 0.01 8.57 12.40
CA GLY A 59 -0.82 9.01 13.51
C GLY A 59 -1.73 7.90 14.05
N SER A 60 -3.06 8.09 13.96
CA SER A 60 -4.03 7.07 14.40
C SER A 60 -3.98 5.75 13.61
N GLY A 61 -3.35 5.74 12.43
CA GLY A 61 -3.18 4.54 11.59
C GLY A 61 -1.91 3.73 11.85
N VAL A 62 -1.14 4.03 12.91
CA VAL A 62 0.15 3.35 13.22
C VAL A 62 -0.03 1.84 13.36
N GLU A 63 -0.99 1.40 14.17
CA GLU A 63 -1.17 -0.01 14.49
C GLU A 63 -1.54 -0.83 13.25
N SER A 64 -2.56 -0.39 12.51
CA SER A 64 -3.02 -1.09 11.30
C SER A 64 -1.96 -1.08 10.20
N TYR A 65 -1.21 0.01 10.06
CA TYR A 65 -0.13 0.10 9.08
C TYR A 65 1.05 -0.81 9.43
N ALA A 66 1.47 -0.84 10.70
CA ALA A 66 2.55 -1.70 11.18
C ALA A 66 2.23 -3.18 10.99
N THR A 67 1.04 -3.62 11.44
CA THR A 67 0.57 -5.00 11.26
C THR A 67 0.56 -5.40 9.79
N ARG A 68 0.05 -4.52 8.92
CA ARG A 68 0.03 -4.75 7.47
C ARG A 68 1.44 -4.86 6.86
N GLN A 69 2.43 -4.13 7.35
CA GLN A 69 3.82 -4.26 6.89
C GLN A 69 4.43 -5.61 7.31
N ILE A 70 4.14 -6.08 8.52
CA ILE A 70 4.63 -7.36 9.04
C ILE A 70 4.02 -8.52 8.26
N GLU A 71 2.71 -8.52 8.05
CA GLU A 71 2.01 -9.52 7.25
C GLU A 71 2.59 -9.61 5.83
N ARG A 72 2.78 -8.46 5.17
CA ARG A 72 3.40 -8.41 3.84
C ARG A 72 4.83 -8.95 3.84
N ALA A 73 5.61 -8.70 4.89
CA ALA A 73 6.97 -9.20 5.00
C ALA A 73 7.00 -10.73 5.20
N ARG A 74 6.06 -11.27 6.00
CA ARG A 74 5.85 -12.73 6.13
C ARG A 74 5.48 -13.36 4.80
N GLU A 75 4.54 -12.77 4.06
CA GLU A 75 4.19 -13.22 2.73
C GLU A 75 5.40 -13.19 1.78
N ASN A 76 6.20 -12.13 1.83
CA ASN A 76 7.39 -12.00 0.98
C ASN A 76 8.47 -13.03 1.30
N ALA A 77 8.69 -13.34 2.58
CA ALA A 77 9.66 -14.35 2.98
C ALA A 77 9.29 -15.76 2.50
N VAL A 78 7.99 -16.05 2.42
CA VAL A 78 7.48 -17.34 1.91
C VAL A 78 7.46 -17.37 0.39
N ASP A 79 6.91 -16.34 -0.25
CA ASP A 79 6.78 -16.27 -1.71
C ASP A 79 6.98 -14.82 -2.22
N PRO A 80 8.21 -14.46 -2.60
CA PRO A 80 8.52 -13.11 -3.07
C PRO A 80 7.74 -12.69 -4.32
N GLU A 81 7.39 -13.64 -5.21
CA GLU A 81 6.66 -13.34 -6.44
C GLU A 81 5.18 -13.07 -6.15
N LEU A 82 4.60 -13.76 -5.17
CA LEU A 82 3.25 -13.48 -4.68
C LEU A 82 3.17 -12.07 -4.11
N ALA A 83 4.10 -11.72 -3.22
CA ALA A 83 4.12 -10.41 -2.57
C ALA A 83 4.22 -9.27 -3.60
N LYS A 84 5.06 -9.42 -4.64
CA LYS A 84 5.16 -8.43 -5.73
C LYS A 84 3.84 -8.24 -6.48
N LEU A 85 3.08 -9.31 -6.70
CA LEU A 85 1.80 -9.22 -7.38
C LEU A 85 0.71 -8.69 -6.45
N ASN A 86 0.67 -9.09 -5.18
CA ASN A 86 -0.26 -8.57 -4.18
C ASN A 86 -0.05 -7.08 -3.88
N ASP A 87 1.18 -6.58 -3.95
CA ASP A 87 1.45 -5.15 -3.77
C ASP A 87 0.79 -4.33 -4.88
N ARG A 88 0.91 -4.82 -6.13
CA ARG A 88 0.44 -4.10 -7.31
C ARG A 88 -1.02 -4.34 -7.65
N TYR A 89 -1.53 -5.54 -7.41
CA TYR A 89 -2.83 -5.99 -7.89
C TYR A 89 -3.74 -6.43 -6.74
N ALA A 90 -5.04 -6.18 -6.88
CA ALA A 90 -6.06 -6.81 -6.07
C ALA A 90 -7.15 -7.39 -6.98
N VAL A 91 -7.84 -8.43 -6.52
CA VAL A 91 -9.13 -8.83 -7.10
C VAL A 91 -10.26 -8.13 -6.35
N VAL A 92 -11.26 -7.64 -7.07
CA VAL A 92 -12.44 -7.01 -6.49
C VAL A 92 -13.71 -7.44 -7.22
N THR A 93 -14.83 -7.45 -6.52
CA THR A 93 -16.15 -7.55 -7.14
C THR A 93 -16.63 -6.16 -7.55
N MET A 94 -16.96 -5.99 -8.82
CA MET A 94 -17.56 -4.76 -9.35
C MET A 94 -18.76 -5.11 -10.23
N GLY A 95 -19.95 -4.68 -9.82
CA GLY A 95 -21.21 -4.99 -10.53
C GLY A 95 -21.44 -6.49 -10.70
N GLY A 96 -21.16 -7.27 -9.65
CA GLY A 96 -21.29 -8.74 -9.64
C GLY A 96 -20.23 -9.50 -10.46
N LYS A 97 -19.23 -8.80 -11.02
CA LYS A 97 -18.17 -9.41 -11.81
C LYS A 97 -16.82 -9.29 -11.12
N GLN A 98 -16.04 -10.35 -11.17
CA GLN A 98 -14.67 -10.37 -10.66
C GLN A 98 -13.73 -9.61 -11.61
N ARG A 99 -12.94 -8.70 -11.05
CA ARG A 99 -11.99 -7.85 -11.78
C ARG A 99 -10.66 -7.81 -11.06
N VAL A 100 -9.59 -7.61 -11.82
CA VAL A 100 -8.28 -7.25 -11.25
C VAL A 100 -8.15 -5.74 -11.32
N ILE A 101 -7.78 -5.10 -10.22
CA ILE A 101 -7.49 -3.68 -10.14
C ILE A 101 -6.03 -3.43 -9.81
N TYR A 102 -5.51 -2.29 -10.26
CA TYR A 102 -4.22 -1.74 -9.85
C TYR A 102 -4.21 -0.23 -10.03
N GLU A 103 -3.36 0.43 -9.26
CA GLU A 103 -3.16 1.87 -9.36
C GLU A 103 -2.07 2.19 -10.39
N MET A 104 -2.32 3.21 -11.20
CA MET A 104 -1.37 3.75 -12.16
C MET A 104 -1.27 5.26 -11.98
N LYS A 105 -0.03 5.77 -11.89
CA LYS A 105 0.20 7.22 -11.93
C LYS A 105 -0.03 7.72 -13.35
N ASP A 106 -0.94 8.67 -13.50
CA ASP A 106 -1.15 9.37 -14.75
C ASP A 106 0.04 10.31 -15.01
N PRO A 107 0.79 10.12 -16.11
CA PRO A 107 1.99 10.90 -16.36
C PRO A 107 1.70 12.37 -16.66
N THR A 108 0.48 12.71 -17.08
CA THR A 108 0.10 14.08 -17.45
C THR A 108 -0.53 14.79 -16.26
N LEU A 109 -1.48 14.13 -15.60
CA LEU A 109 -2.29 14.74 -14.54
C LEU A 109 -1.68 14.61 -13.14
N HIS A 110 -0.53 13.93 -13.01
CA HIS A 110 0.17 13.72 -11.74
C HIS A 110 -0.70 13.11 -10.63
N ARG A 111 -1.77 12.39 -11.01
CA ARG A 111 -2.71 11.73 -10.10
C ARG A 111 -2.72 10.22 -10.31
N TYR A 112 -3.06 9.47 -9.28
CA TYR A 112 -3.29 8.03 -9.41
C TYR A 112 -4.68 7.76 -10.00
N LYS A 113 -4.76 6.79 -10.90
CA LYS A 113 -6.02 6.25 -11.41
C LYS A 113 -6.11 4.75 -11.12
N LEU A 114 -7.31 4.31 -10.78
CA LEU A 114 -7.62 2.90 -10.65
C LEU A 114 -7.86 2.31 -12.04
N VAL A 115 -7.05 1.34 -12.43
CA VAL A 115 -7.21 0.62 -13.70
C VAL A 115 -7.84 -0.73 -13.41
N ILE A 116 -8.93 -1.03 -14.12
CA ILE A 116 -9.69 -2.26 -14.00
C ILE A 116 -9.37 -3.13 -15.21
N MET A 117 -9.11 -4.42 -15.00
CA MET A 117 -8.93 -5.40 -16.07
C MET A 117 -9.67 -6.69 -15.79
N THR A 118 -9.95 -7.44 -16.86
CA THR A 118 -10.52 -8.79 -16.75
C THR A 118 -9.45 -9.79 -16.31
N PHE A 119 -9.87 -10.95 -15.82
CA PHE A 119 -8.94 -12.05 -15.52
C PHE A 119 -8.22 -12.53 -16.78
N GLU A 120 -8.90 -12.53 -17.92
CA GLU A 120 -8.32 -12.91 -19.21
C GLU A 120 -7.18 -11.96 -19.62
N ASP A 121 -7.42 -10.65 -19.53
CA ASP A 121 -6.40 -9.64 -19.85
C ASP A 121 -5.21 -9.72 -18.89
N PHE A 122 -5.47 -9.97 -17.60
CA PHE A 122 -4.42 -10.19 -16.62
C PHE A 122 -3.56 -11.42 -16.96
N GLN A 123 -4.19 -12.53 -17.37
CA GLN A 123 -3.45 -13.72 -17.80
C GLN A 123 -2.62 -13.46 -19.05
N LYS A 124 -3.20 -12.81 -20.07
CA LYS A 124 -2.50 -12.43 -21.31
C LYS A 124 -1.31 -11.52 -21.01
N LYS A 125 -1.46 -10.54 -20.11
CA LYS A 125 -0.38 -9.61 -19.71
C LYS A 125 0.86 -10.34 -19.17
N TYR A 126 0.65 -11.44 -18.45
CA TYR A 126 1.72 -12.20 -17.79
C TYR A 126 2.01 -13.56 -18.45
N MET A 127 1.47 -13.82 -19.64
CA MET A 127 1.57 -15.13 -20.29
C MET A 127 3.00 -15.50 -20.69
N ASN A 128 3.88 -14.52 -20.85
CA ASN A 128 5.29 -14.70 -21.17
C ASN A 128 6.18 -14.99 -19.94
N GLN A 129 5.61 -15.06 -18.74
CA GLN A 129 6.33 -15.33 -17.50
C GLN A 129 5.82 -16.62 -16.86
N LEU A 130 6.74 -17.48 -16.42
CA LEU A 130 6.42 -18.76 -15.76
C LEU A 130 6.87 -18.72 -14.31
N VAL A 131 6.09 -19.35 -13.43
CA VAL A 131 6.42 -19.55 -12.01
C VAL A 131 6.55 -21.05 -11.75
N ARG A 132 7.62 -21.47 -11.08
CA ARG A 132 7.81 -22.86 -10.63
C ARG A 132 6.89 -23.11 -9.43
N CYS A 133 6.00 -24.10 -9.52
CA CYS A 133 4.96 -24.36 -8.52
C CYS A 133 5.05 -25.79 -7.97
N GLY A 134 6.24 -26.18 -7.51
CA GLY A 134 6.53 -27.52 -7.01
C GLY A 134 6.95 -28.50 -8.11
N GLU A 135 6.65 -29.77 -7.90
CA GLU A 135 7.05 -30.89 -8.76
C GLU A 135 5.82 -31.66 -9.24
N ASP A 136 5.93 -32.29 -10.41
CA ASP A 136 4.93 -33.22 -10.91
C ASP A 136 5.03 -34.58 -10.21
N ALA A 137 4.11 -35.50 -10.51
CA ALA A 137 4.11 -36.85 -9.93
C ALA A 137 5.37 -37.68 -10.26
N LYS A 138 6.24 -37.18 -11.15
CA LYS A 138 7.50 -37.81 -11.56
C LYS A 138 8.73 -37.04 -11.03
N GLY A 139 8.53 -36.05 -10.15
CA GLY A 139 9.61 -35.23 -9.58
C GLY A 139 10.13 -34.12 -10.50
N ASN A 140 9.52 -33.87 -11.66
CA ASN A 140 9.95 -32.79 -12.54
C ASN A 140 9.41 -31.44 -12.06
N PRO A 141 10.19 -30.35 -12.15
CA PRO A 141 9.69 -29.01 -11.86
C PRO A 141 8.44 -28.67 -12.67
N ARG A 142 7.35 -28.35 -11.97
CA ARG A 142 6.11 -27.90 -12.60
C ARG A 142 6.13 -26.39 -12.76
N PHE A 143 5.78 -25.91 -13.95
CA PHE A 143 5.68 -24.47 -14.24
C PHE A 143 4.25 -24.09 -14.63
N ILE A 144 3.80 -22.93 -14.16
CA ILE A 144 2.49 -22.35 -14.52
C ILE A 144 2.70 -20.89 -14.98
N PRO A 145 1.98 -20.42 -16.01
CA PRO A 145 1.98 -19.00 -16.37
C PRO A 145 1.66 -18.10 -15.18
N LYS A 146 2.45 -17.06 -14.96
CA LYS A 146 2.42 -16.21 -13.77
C LYS A 146 1.04 -15.60 -13.49
N GLY A 147 0.35 -15.15 -14.55
CA GLY A 147 -1.00 -14.60 -14.42
C GLY A 147 -2.01 -15.64 -13.91
N LYS A 148 -1.97 -16.85 -14.47
CA LYS A 148 -2.83 -17.97 -14.01
C LYS A 148 -2.47 -18.40 -12.60
N TRP A 149 -1.17 -18.51 -12.31
CA TRP A 149 -0.66 -18.88 -11.00
C TRP A 149 -1.21 -17.95 -9.90
N TRP A 150 -1.08 -16.63 -10.04
CA TRP A 150 -1.59 -15.66 -9.05
C TRP A 150 -3.12 -15.68 -8.94
N LEU A 151 -3.84 -15.77 -10.07
CA LEU A 151 -5.32 -15.89 -10.07
C LEU A 151 -5.83 -17.20 -9.45
N SER A 152 -4.99 -18.21 -9.28
CA SER A 152 -5.34 -19.44 -8.55
C SER A 152 -4.76 -19.50 -7.14
N HIS A 153 -3.98 -18.49 -6.74
CA HIS A 153 -3.27 -18.50 -5.47
C HIS A 153 -4.21 -18.20 -4.29
N ARG A 154 -4.14 -19.03 -3.23
CA ARG A 154 -5.00 -18.90 -2.04
C ARG A 154 -4.80 -17.59 -1.27
N LYS A 155 -3.56 -17.10 -1.26
CA LYS A 155 -3.16 -15.85 -0.59
C LYS A 155 -3.14 -14.65 -1.53
N ARG A 156 -3.91 -14.66 -2.62
CA ARG A 156 -4.02 -13.51 -3.50
C ARG A 156 -4.76 -12.37 -2.77
N ARG A 157 -4.28 -11.12 -2.89
CA ARG A 157 -4.98 -9.94 -2.40
C ARG A 157 -6.34 -9.78 -3.10
N GLN A 158 -7.42 -9.81 -2.33
CA GLN A 158 -8.79 -9.70 -2.85
C GLN A 158 -9.74 -9.03 -1.86
N TYR A 159 -10.78 -8.39 -2.37
CA TYR A 159 -11.80 -7.66 -1.60
C TYR A 159 -13.19 -7.88 -2.23
N GLU A 160 -14.24 -7.78 -1.41
CA GLU A 160 -15.62 -7.95 -1.83
C GLU A 160 -16.20 -6.70 -2.51
N GLU A 161 -15.74 -5.51 -2.15
CA GLU A 161 -16.25 -4.27 -2.73
C GLU A 161 -15.16 -3.20 -2.89
N VAL A 162 -15.38 -2.26 -3.82
CA VAL A 162 -14.58 -1.03 -3.93
C VAL A 162 -15.40 0.11 -3.37
N ILE A 163 -14.89 0.77 -2.33
CA ILE A 163 -15.58 1.86 -1.64
C ILE A 163 -14.76 3.15 -1.67
N PHE A 164 -15.43 4.26 -1.42
CA PHE A 164 -14.78 5.52 -1.08
C PHE A 164 -15.25 5.94 0.32
N SER A 165 -14.47 5.60 1.34
CA SER A 165 -14.82 5.83 2.74
C SER A 165 -13.70 6.63 3.42
N PRO A 166 -13.78 7.98 3.40
CA PRO A 166 -12.78 8.81 4.05
C PRO A 166 -12.60 8.46 5.52
N GLU A 167 -11.34 8.41 5.97
CA GLU A 167 -10.94 8.20 7.38
C GLU A 167 -11.43 6.88 8.02
N LYS A 168 -11.95 5.94 7.24
CA LYS A 168 -12.44 4.65 7.73
C LYS A 168 -11.72 3.51 7.03
N ASP A 169 -11.21 2.56 7.81
CA ASP A 169 -10.87 1.24 7.29
C ASP A 169 -12.12 0.37 7.39
N VAL A 170 -12.47 -0.30 6.29
CA VAL A 170 -13.65 -1.17 6.23
C VAL A 170 -13.16 -2.52 5.77
N ASP A 171 -13.40 -3.53 6.60
CA ASP A 171 -12.98 -4.89 6.34
C ASP A 171 -13.55 -5.40 5.02
N ASP A 172 -12.78 -6.26 4.35
CA ASP A 172 -13.09 -6.86 3.05
C ASP A 172 -13.40 -5.86 1.93
N CYS A 173 -13.11 -4.56 2.12
CA CYS A 173 -13.35 -3.52 1.12
C CYS A 173 -12.03 -2.88 0.66
N TYR A 174 -11.91 -2.68 -0.65
CA TYR A 174 -10.84 -1.86 -1.21
C TYR A 174 -11.23 -0.39 -1.10
N ASN A 175 -10.69 0.31 -0.09
CA ASN A 175 -10.94 1.74 0.09
C ASN A 175 -10.07 2.59 -0.85
N MET A 176 -10.70 3.39 -1.70
CA MET A 176 -10.05 4.31 -2.63
C MET A 176 -9.57 5.61 -1.97
N TRP A 177 -9.98 5.91 -0.74
CA TRP A 177 -9.52 7.10 -0.04
C TRP A 177 -8.08 6.90 0.45
N GLN A 178 -7.17 7.79 0.04
CA GLN A 178 -5.73 7.72 0.33
C GLN A 178 -5.25 8.83 1.27
N GLY A 179 -6.17 9.51 1.97
CA GLY A 179 -5.88 10.71 2.74
C GLY A 179 -6.14 12.01 1.97
N TYR A 180 -5.89 13.13 2.64
CA TYR A 180 -5.93 14.45 2.02
C TYR A 180 -4.72 14.66 1.10
N ALA A 181 -4.92 15.43 0.02
CA ALA A 181 -3.82 15.82 -0.87
C ALA A 181 -2.80 16.76 -0.19
N PHE A 182 -3.22 17.44 0.89
CA PHE A 182 -2.41 18.36 1.67
C PHE A 182 -2.70 18.18 3.15
N GLU A 183 -1.66 18.27 3.97
CA GLU A 183 -1.81 18.30 5.43
C GLU A 183 -2.17 19.72 5.90
N GLY A 184 -3.11 19.81 6.84
CA GLY A 184 -3.46 21.06 7.49
C GLY A 184 -2.29 21.58 8.32
N LYS A 185 -1.83 22.80 8.04
CA LYS A 185 -0.78 23.46 8.83
C LYS A 185 -1.41 24.55 9.71
N PRO A 186 -1.11 24.59 11.02
CA PRO A 186 -1.57 25.67 11.87
C PRO A 186 -0.91 27.00 11.43
N GLY A 187 -1.66 28.10 11.54
CA GLY A 187 -1.19 29.44 11.17
C GLY A 187 -2.25 30.27 10.47
N ASN A 188 -1.89 31.47 10.04
CA ASN A 188 -2.80 32.48 9.49
C ASN A 188 -2.84 32.53 7.94
N ALA A 189 -2.13 31.64 7.25
CA ALA A 189 -2.07 31.66 5.79
C ALA A 189 -3.44 31.53 5.09
N HIS A 190 -4.44 31.01 5.79
CA HIS A 190 -5.81 30.85 5.31
C HIS A 190 -6.72 32.07 5.60
N GLU A 191 -6.26 33.08 6.35
CA GLU A 191 -7.08 34.24 6.74
C GLU A 191 -7.56 35.06 5.54
N LEU A 192 -6.71 35.27 4.52
CA LEU A 192 -7.10 35.98 3.29
C LEU A 192 -8.20 35.24 2.52
N PHE A 193 -8.17 33.90 2.53
CA PHE A 193 -9.23 33.09 1.94
C PHE A 193 -10.53 33.24 2.73
N LEU A 194 -10.46 33.17 4.06
CA LEU A 194 -11.61 33.39 4.94
C LEU A 194 -12.23 34.79 4.78
N GLU A 195 -11.41 35.83 4.64
CA GLU A 195 -11.86 37.20 4.37
C GLU A 195 -12.54 37.32 3.00
N HIS A 196 -12.02 36.63 1.98
CA HIS A 196 -12.65 36.58 0.67
C HIS A 196 -14.03 35.91 0.72
N VAL A 197 -14.14 34.76 1.42
CA VAL A 197 -15.42 34.07 1.64
C VAL A 197 -16.41 35.00 2.33
N ARG A 198 -16.00 35.62 3.44
CA ARG A 198 -16.84 36.56 4.20
C ARG A 198 -17.35 37.71 3.34
N ARG A 199 -16.47 38.40 2.63
CA ARG A 199 -16.84 39.62 1.87
C ARG A 199 -17.57 39.34 0.57
N ASN A 200 -17.15 38.32 -0.18
CA ASN A 200 -17.61 38.12 -1.55
C ASN A 200 -18.65 37.00 -1.68
N ILE A 201 -18.53 35.94 -0.88
CA ILE A 201 -19.48 34.81 -0.93
C ILE A 201 -20.65 35.09 0.01
N CYS A 202 -20.35 35.43 1.27
CA CYS A 202 -21.36 35.74 2.28
C CYS A 202 -21.84 37.19 2.22
N SER A 203 -21.28 38.04 1.35
CA SER A 203 -21.65 39.46 1.22
C SER A 203 -21.56 40.27 2.53
N GLY A 204 -20.72 39.84 3.48
CA GLY A 204 -20.60 40.43 4.81
C GLY A 204 -21.73 40.06 5.79
N ASP A 205 -22.60 39.11 5.44
CA ASP A 205 -23.62 38.58 6.35
C ASP A 205 -22.99 37.60 7.35
N GLU A 206 -22.95 38.01 8.61
CA GLU A 206 -22.34 37.23 9.71
C GLU A 206 -23.16 36.00 10.11
N ASP A 207 -24.46 35.97 9.81
CA ASP A 207 -25.30 34.82 10.17
C ASP A 207 -25.12 33.68 9.18
N ILE A 208 -24.70 33.99 7.94
CA ILE A 208 -24.35 33.00 6.91
C ILE A 208 -22.89 32.55 7.01
N TYR A 209 -21.99 33.43 7.48
CA TYR A 209 -20.55 33.16 7.49
C TYR A 209 -20.08 32.21 8.61
N LYS A 210 -20.85 32.09 9.70
CA LYS A 210 -20.48 31.31 10.89
C LYS A 210 -20.53 29.80 10.68
#